data_AF-A0A6N4WHK9-F1
#
_entry.id   AF-A0A6N4WHK9-F1
#
_cell.length_a   1.000
_cell.length_b   1.000
_cell.length_c   1.000
_cell.angle_alpha   90.00
_cell.angle_beta   90.00
_cell.angle_gamma   90.00
#
_symmetry.space_group_name_H-M   'P 1'
#
loop_
_entity.id
_entity.type
_entity.pdbx_description
1 polymer ?
#
loop_
_entity_poly.entity_id
_entity_poly.type
_entity_poly.pdbx_seq_one_letter_code
_entity_poly.pdbx_strand_id
1 'polypeptide(L)'
;MTAAIDGSGVFDGAAELDVDGRRCAIRVRLAGHLNPIDGQYHWQGLAYGAPDGVVAGAQAQLTIGSHTAPVRLVEKVPSGQIMICGVGAPPYEIPSV
;
A
#
# COMPACT_ATOMS: atom_id res chain seq x y z
N MET A 1 -6.45 17.35 -0.66
CA MET A 1 -5.07 17.12 -1.14
C MET A 1 -5.14 15.88 -1.99
N THR A 2 -5.13 16.05 -3.32
CA THR A 2 -5.49 15.04 -4.32
C THR A 2 -4.40 13.97 -4.40
N ALA A 3 -4.79 12.71 -4.31
CA ALA A 3 -3.90 11.59 -4.55
C ALA A 3 -3.46 11.59 -6.03
N ALA A 4 -2.16 11.57 -6.29
CA ALA A 4 -1.63 11.55 -7.65
C ALA A 4 -0.49 10.55 -7.73
N ILE A 5 -0.59 9.70 -8.73
CA ILE A 5 0.52 9.00 -9.37
C ILE A 5 1.44 10.07 -9.96
N ASP A 6 2.64 10.22 -9.41
CA ASP A 6 3.63 11.13 -9.97
C ASP A 6 4.14 10.61 -11.33
N GLY A 7 4.85 11.45 -12.09
CA GLY A 7 5.41 11.07 -13.40
C GLY A 7 6.42 9.91 -13.37
N SER A 8 6.73 9.36 -12.18
CA SER A 8 7.56 8.17 -12.00
C SER A 8 6.75 6.88 -11.77
N GLY A 9 5.41 6.96 -11.82
CA GLY A 9 4.53 5.80 -11.60
C GLY A 9 4.36 5.45 -10.12
N VAL A 10 4.69 6.39 -9.23
CA VAL A 10 4.55 6.21 -7.79
C VAL A 10 3.29 6.92 -7.33
N PHE A 11 2.37 6.16 -6.75
CA PHE A 11 1.22 6.71 -6.06
C PHE A 11 1.64 7.28 -4.70
N ASP A 12 1.28 8.53 -4.42
CA ASP A 12 1.40 9.13 -3.09
C ASP A 12 0.05 9.74 -2.68
N GLY A 13 -0.54 9.23 -1.61
CA GLY A 13 -1.88 9.64 -1.22
C GLY A 13 -2.35 9.12 0.15
N ALA A 14 -3.48 9.65 0.58
CA ALA A 14 -4.17 9.17 1.78
C ALA A 14 -4.78 7.79 1.54
N ALA A 15 -4.77 6.95 2.58
CA ALA A 15 -5.34 5.63 2.57
C ALA A 15 -5.88 5.27 3.97
N GLU A 16 -6.69 4.23 4.04
CA GLU A 16 -7.09 3.59 5.28
C GLU A 16 -6.51 2.18 5.34
N LEU A 17 -5.81 1.87 6.43
CA LEU A 17 -5.28 0.54 6.70
C LEU A 17 -6.14 -0.13 7.77
N ASP A 18 -6.71 -1.28 7.44
CA ASP A 18 -7.45 -2.13 8.38
C ASP A 18 -6.57 -3.33 8.76
N VAL A 19 -6.15 -3.36 10.03
CA VAL A 19 -5.36 -4.45 10.61
C VAL A 19 -6.20 -5.11 11.69
N ASP A 20 -6.60 -6.36 11.48
CA ASP A 20 -7.40 -7.13 12.46
C ASP A 20 -8.69 -6.41 12.90
N GLY A 21 -9.39 -5.78 11.95
CA GLY A 21 -10.62 -5.01 12.21
C GLY A 21 -10.38 -3.59 12.76
N ARG A 22 -9.12 -3.19 12.95
CA ARG A 22 -8.76 -1.84 13.39
C ARG A 22 -8.37 -0.98 12.19
N ARG A 23 -9.23 -0.03 11.87
CA ARG A 23 -9.01 0.94 10.78
C ARG A 23 -8.21 2.13 11.27
N CYS A 24 -7.20 2.52 10.50
CA CYS A 24 -6.33 3.65 10.77
C CYS A 24 -6.14 4.46 9.49
N ALA A 25 -6.37 5.78 9.59
CA ALA A 25 -6.04 6.69 8.50
C ALA A 25 -4.53 6.86 8.41
N ILE A 26 -3.97 6.62 7.23
CA ILE A 26 -2.55 6.67 6.94
C ILE A 26 -2.29 7.44 5.64
N ARG A 27 -1.03 7.72 5.37
CA ARG A 27 -0.56 8.10 4.03
C ARG A 27 0.26 6.95 3.47
N VAL A 28 0.15 6.67 2.19
CA VAL A 28 0.95 5.64 1.52
C VAL A 28 1.72 6.23 0.35
N ARG A 29 2.90 5.66 0.12
CA ARG A 29 3.67 5.86 -1.10
C ARG A 29 3.94 4.50 -1.72
N LEU A 30 3.30 4.20 -2.84
CA LEU A 30 3.27 2.88 -3.46
C LEU A 30 3.75 2.95 -4.91
N ALA A 31 4.49 1.94 -5.32
CA ALA A 31 4.88 1.73 -6.71
C ALA A 31 4.59 0.28 -7.07
N GLY A 32 4.39 0.00 -8.35
CA GLY A 32 4.21 -1.38 -8.80
C GLY A 32 4.83 -1.63 -10.17
N HIS A 33 4.96 -2.91 -10.48
CA HIS A 33 5.47 -3.40 -11.75
C HIS A 33 4.86 -4.76 -12.07
N LEU A 34 4.76 -5.09 -13.37
CA LEU A 34 4.40 -6.43 -13.80
C LEU A 34 5.59 -7.36 -13.56
N ASN A 35 5.39 -8.43 -12.81
CA ASN A 35 6.40 -9.44 -12.57
C ASN A 35 6.35 -10.47 -13.71
N PRO A 36 7.43 -10.62 -14.51
CA PRO A 36 7.42 -11.48 -15.69
C PRO A 36 7.42 -12.98 -15.34
N ILE A 37 7.73 -13.34 -14.10
CA ILE A 37 7.82 -14.74 -13.66
C ILE A 37 6.44 -15.34 -13.47
N ASP A 38 5.54 -14.60 -12.81
CA ASP A 38 4.19 -15.06 -12.49
C ASP A 38 3.08 -14.34 -13.27
N GLY A 39 3.44 -13.31 -14.05
CA GLY A 39 2.50 -12.52 -14.86
C GLY A 39 1.58 -11.63 -14.04
N GLN A 40 1.86 -11.42 -12.75
CA GLN A 40 1.02 -10.61 -11.87
C GLN A 40 1.62 -9.23 -11.66
N TYR A 41 0.77 -8.25 -11.36
CA TYR A 41 1.22 -6.93 -10.97
C TYR A 41 1.61 -6.94 -9.49
N HIS A 42 2.89 -6.73 -9.18
CA HIS A 42 3.39 -6.65 -7.83
C HIS A 42 3.56 -5.19 -7.45
N TRP A 43 3.04 -4.80 -6.30
CA TRP A 43 3.13 -3.43 -5.83
C TRP A 43 3.52 -3.39 -4.37
N GLN A 44 4.31 -2.39 -4.01
CA GLN A 44 4.88 -2.26 -2.67
C GLN A 44 5.18 -0.81 -2.36
N GLY A 45 5.40 -0.53 -1.08
CA GLY A 45 5.87 0.77 -0.67
C GLY A 45 5.73 0.99 0.83
N LEU A 46 5.60 2.25 1.22
CA LEU A 46 5.63 2.68 2.61
C LEU A 46 4.26 3.20 3.05
N ALA A 47 3.84 2.79 4.25
CA ALA A 47 2.73 3.33 5.00
C ALA A 47 3.23 4.22 6.14
N TYR A 48 2.76 5.45 6.18
CA TYR A 48 3.11 6.49 7.13
C TYR A 48 1.96 6.69 8.13
N GLY A 49 2.30 6.77 9.42
CA GLY A 49 1.30 6.92 10.49
C GLY A 49 0.57 5.63 10.84
N ALA A 50 1.14 4.47 10.48
CA ALA A 50 0.59 3.18 10.88
C ALA A 50 0.61 3.01 12.41
N PRO A 51 -0.37 2.33 12.99
CA PRO A 51 -0.48 2.18 14.44
C PRO A 51 0.71 1.41 15.04
N ASP A 52 1.05 1.74 16.28
CA ASP A 52 2.02 0.96 17.04
C ASP A 52 1.47 -0.44 17.37
N GLY A 53 2.36 -1.43 17.42
CA GLY A 53 2.00 -2.83 17.67
C GLY A 53 1.65 -3.64 16.41
N VAL A 54 1.77 -3.06 15.22
CA VAL A 54 1.67 -3.83 13.97
C VAL A 54 2.86 -4.79 13.84
N VAL A 55 2.56 -6.05 13.56
CA VAL A 55 3.55 -7.13 13.45
C VAL A 55 3.90 -7.39 11.98
N ALA A 56 5.19 -7.46 11.70
CA ALA A 56 5.70 -7.89 10.40
C ALA A 56 5.18 -9.30 10.05
N GLY A 57 4.80 -9.51 8.80
CA GLY A 57 4.22 -10.74 8.28
C GLY A 57 2.69 -10.80 8.33
N ALA A 58 2.03 -9.91 9.08
CA ALA A 58 0.56 -9.86 9.18
C ALA A 58 -0.10 -9.43 7.87
N GLN A 59 -1.33 -9.91 7.66
CA GLN A 59 -2.19 -9.47 6.56
C GLN A 59 -3.09 -8.32 7.03
N ALA A 60 -3.34 -7.38 6.13
CA ALA A 60 -4.19 -6.21 6.35
C ALA A 60 -4.97 -5.88 5.07
N GLN A 61 -5.95 -5.01 5.17
CA GLN A 61 -6.66 -4.45 4.01
C GLN A 61 -6.26 -2.99 3.84
N LEU A 62 -5.88 -2.61 2.63
CA LEU A 62 -5.59 -1.23 2.28
C LEU A 62 -6.70 -0.67 1.41
N THR A 63 -7.30 0.42 1.85
CA THR A 63 -8.35 1.13 1.10
C THR A 63 -7.85 2.49 0.66
N ILE A 64 -8.01 2.79 -0.64
CA ILE A 64 -7.70 4.09 -1.24
C ILE A 64 -8.93 4.51 -2.04
N GLY A 65 -9.54 5.63 -1.66
CA GLY A 65 -10.83 6.03 -2.23
C GLY A 65 -11.89 4.95 -2.01
N SER A 66 -12.46 4.43 -3.10
CA SER A 66 -13.47 3.36 -3.11
C SER A 66 -12.89 1.95 -3.32
N HIS A 67 -11.58 1.80 -3.45
CA HIS A 67 -10.94 0.54 -3.79
C HIS A 67 -10.20 -0.03 -2.58
N THR A 68 -10.43 -1.31 -2.31
CA THR A 68 -9.78 -2.05 -1.23
C THR A 68 -9.00 -3.22 -1.82
N ALA A 69 -7.77 -3.41 -1.34
CA ALA A 69 -6.94 -4.55 -1.72
C ALA A 69 -6.25 -5.16 -0.49
N PRO A 70 -6.06 -6.49 -0.48
CA PRO A 70 -5.29 -7.15 0.56
C PRO A 70 -3.81 -6.75 0.45
N VAL A 71 -3.19 -6.48 1.59
CA VAL A 71 -1.77 -6.19 1.71
C VAL A 71 -1.12 -7.04 2.78
N ARG A 72 0.18 -7.28 2.60
CA ARG A 72 1.03 -7.85 3.62
C ARG A 72 1.91 -6.76 4.23
N LEU A 73 2.00 -6.78 5.54
CA LEU A 73 2.91 -5.95 6.32
C LEU A 73 4.27 -6.65 6.29
N VAL A 74 5.27 -6.04 5.66
CA VAL A 74 6.57 -6.67 5.41
C VAL A 74 7.51 -6.44 6.57
N GLU A 75 7.72 -5.17 6.92
CA GLU A 75 8.70 -4.76 7.93
C GLU A 75 8.28 -3.42 8.55
N LYS A 76 8.53 -3.23 9.86
CA LYS A 76 8.49 -1.92 10.49
C LYS A 76 9.87 -1.27 10.38
N VAL A 77 9.94 -0.19 9.62
CA VAL A 77 11.17 0.58 9.40
C VAL A 77 11.57 1.28 10.72
N PRO A 78 12.87 1.40 11.05
CA PRO A 78 13.32 2.06 12.28
C PRO A 78 12.80 3.49 12.47
N SER A 79 12.54 4.21 11.37
CA SER A 79 11.95 5.56 11.37
C SER A 79 10.43 5.57 11.61
N GLY A 80 9.81 4.41 11.84
CA GLY A 80 8.41 4.27 12.27
C GLY A 80 7.42 3.95 11.15
N GLN A 81 7.81 3.99 9.88
CA GLN A 81 6.94 3.57 8.77
C GLN A 81 6.81 2.05 8.70
N ILE A 82 5.79 1.57 8.00
CA ILE A 82 5.64 0.15 7.70
C ILE A 82 5.77 -0.06 6.21
N MET A 83 6.65 -0.99 5.82
CA MET A 83 6.71 -1.47 4.46
C MET A 83 5.55 -2.43 4.21
N ILE A 84 4.82 -2.20 3.12
CA ILE A 84 3.69 -3.03 2.72
C ILE A 84 3.86 -3.51 1.29
N CYS A 85 3.32 -4.68 0.97
CA CYS A 85 3.25 -5.19 -0.40
C CYS A 85 1.91 -5.84 -0.69
N GLY A 86 1.56 -5.90 -1.97
CA GLY A 86 0.37 -6.54 -2.50
C GLY A 86 0.63 -7.08 -3.90
N VAL A 87 -0.24 -7.98 -4.33
CA VAL A 87 -0.21 -8.63 -5.64
C VAL A 87 -1.57 -8.48 -6.29
N GLY A 88 -1.58 -8.26 -7.61
CA GLY A 88 -2.78 -8.02 -8.39
C GLY A 88 -3.09 -6.53 -8.57
N ALA A 89 -4.37 -6.22 -8.74
CA ALA A 89 -4.81 -4.84 -8.95
C ALA A 89 -4.53 -3.99 -7.70
N PRO A 90 -3.71 -2.94 -7.81
CA PRO A 90 -3.51 -2.03 -6.69
C PRO A 90 -4.80 -1.26 -6.39
N PRO A 91 -5.00 -0.79 -5.14
CA PRO A 91 -6.17 -0.02 -4.76
C PRO A 91 -6.13 1.44 -5.26
N TYR A 92 -5.12 1.84 -6.04
CA TYR A 92 -5.03 3.15 -6.67
C TYR A 92 -5.17 3.03 -8.20
N GLU A 93 -5.72 4.07 -8.82
CA GLU A 93 -5.76 4.14 -10.28
C GLU A 93 -4.33 4.15 -10.85
N ILE A 94 -4.05 3.20 -11.72
CA ILE A 94 -2.82 3.13 -12.51
C ILE A 94 -3.09 3.98 -13.76
N PRO A 95 -2.22 4.94 -14.14
CA PRO A 95 -2.47 5.69 -15.36
C PRO A 95 -2.45 4.68 -16.51
N SER A 96 -3.53 4.66 -17.28
CA SER A 96 -3.54 3.91 -18.54
C SER A 96 -2.54 4.60 -19.46
N VAL A 97 -1.49 3.88 -19.86
CA VAL A 97 -0.53 4.32 -20.88
C VAL A 97 -1.22 4.52 -22.22
#